data_AF-A0A2M8A042-F1
#
_entry.id   AF-A0A2M8A042-F1
#
_cell.length_a   1.000
_cell.length_b   1.000
_cell.length_c   1.000
_cell.angle_alpha   90.00
_cell.angle_beta   90.00
_cell.angle_gamma   90.00
#
_symmetry.space_group_name_H-M   'P 1'
#
loop_
_entity.id
_entity.type
_entity.pdbx_description
1 polymer ?
#
loop_
_entity_poly.entity_id
_entity_poly.type
_entity_poly.pdbx_seq_one_letter_code
_entity_poly.pdbx_strand_id
1 'polypeptide(L)' 'MNVTYLRFQDDVLILCNTKRQLNRCKRRMMEVMHERHLRLSKRKTCMGEIEQFGFHFLGI' A
#
# COMPACT_ATOMS: atom_id res chain seq x y z
N MET A 1 13.54 -11.63 -0.82
CA MET A 1 12.92 -10.76 -1.87
C MET A 1 12.34 -9.53 -1.22
N ASN A 2 12.90 -8.38 -1.57
CA ASN A 2 12.55 -7.07 -1.00
C ASN A 2 11.24 -6.54 -1.60
N VAL A 3 10.59 -5.63 -0.89
CA VAL A 3 9.46 -4.82 -1.35
C VAL A 3 9.88 -3.36 -1.24
N THR A 4 9.39 -2.51 -2.14
CA THR A 4 9.69 -1.07 -2.07
C THR A 4 8.62 -0.40 -1.23
N TYR A 5 9.04 0.39 -0.25
CA TYR A 5 8.16 1.15 0.63
C TYR A 5 8.52 2.63 0.52
N LEU A 6 7.53 3.45 0.17
CA LEU A 6 7.63 4.89 0.12
C LEU A 6 6.52 5.49 0.98
N ARG A 7 6.84 6.52 1.75
CA ARG A 7 5.88 7.21 2.59
C ARG A 7 6.16 8.70 2.60
N PHE A 8 5.09 9.47 2.47
CA PHE A 8 5.08 10.90 2.70
C PHE A 8 3.84 11.25 3.52
N GLN A 9 4.05 11.72 4.76
CA GLN A 9 2.97 11.96 5.72
C GLN A 9 2.05 10.73 5.92
N ASP A 10 0.77 10.82 5.53
CA ASP A 10 -0.23 9.75 5.58
C ASP A 10 -0.33 8.93 4.28
N ASP A 11 0.25 9.43 3.19
CA ASP A 11 0.31 8.71 1.91
C ASP A 11 1.43 7.66 1.92
N VAL A 12 1.05 6.42 1.62
CA VAL A 12 1.95 5.26 1.61
C VAL A 12 1.81 4.52 0.28
N LEU A 13 2.95 4.23 -0.35
CA LEU A 13 3.05 3.41 -1.55
C LEU A 13 3.92 2.18 -1.26
N ILE A 14 3.39 1.01 -1.62
CA ILE A 14 4.10 -0.27 -1.48
C ILE A 14 4.12 -0.97 -2.84
N LEU A 15 5.31 -1.11 -3.42
CA LEU A 15 5.48 -1.82 -4.68
C LEU A 15 5.92 -3.25 -4.40
N CYS A 16 5.20 -4.19 -5.02
CA CYS A 16 5.42 -5.63 -4.88
C CYS A 16 5.65 -6.23 -6.26
N ASN A 17 6.54 -7.22 -6.35
CA ASN A 17 6.81 -7.93 -7.61
C ASN A 17 5.88 -9.14 -7.81
N THR A 18 5.24 -9.61 -6.73
CA THR A 18 4.38 -10.81 -6.76
C THR A 18 3.11 -10.61 -5.93
N LYS A 19 2.03 -11.29 -6.33
CA LYS A 19 0.76 -11.33 -5.58
C LYS A 19 0.93 -11.85 -4.15
N ARG A 20 1.88 -12.78 -3.92
CA ARG A 20 2.21 -13.29 -2.59
C ARG A 20 2.77 -12.20 -1.67
N GLN A 21 3.62 -11.32 -2.20
CA GLN A 21 4.14 -10.17 -1.44
C GLN A 21 3.02 -9.18 -1.13
N LEU A 22 2.15 -8.87 -2.10
CA LEU A 22 1.00 -7.98 -1.90
C LEU A 22 0.12 -8.47 -0.74
N ASN A 23 -0.26 -9.75 -0.73
CA ASN A 23 -1.07 -10.34 0.34
C ASN A 23 -0.38 -10.29 1.71
N ARG A 24 0.94 -10.43 1.75
CA ARG A 24 1.73 -10.29 2.98
C ARG A 24 1.76 -8.83 3.46
N CYS A 25 2.03 -7.87 2.57
CA CYS A 25 2.05 -6.45 2.89
C CYS A 25 0.68 -5.96 3.35
N LYS A 26 -0.41 -6.40 2.71
CA LYS A 26 -1.78 -6.09 3.10
C LYS A 26 -2.06 -6.52 4.55
N ARG A 27 -1.76 -7.77 4.90
CA ARG A 27 -1.94 -8.26 6.28
C ARG A 27 -1.14 -7.44 7.29
N ARG A 28 0.15 -7.23 7.02
CA ARG A 28 1.01 -6.46 7.92
C ARG A 28 0.56 -5.00 8.05
N MET A 29 0.09 -4.38 6.97
CA MET A 29 -0.45 -3.02 7.00
C MET A 29 -1.69 -2.94 7.89
N MET A 30 -2.61 -3.90 7.79
CA MET A 30 -3.81 -3.93 8.63
C MET A 30 -3.47 -4.11 10.11
N GLU A 31 -2.53 -5.00 10.44
CA GLU A 31 -2.03 -5.18 11.82
C GLU A 31 -1.47 -3.87 12.38
N VAL A 32 -0.54 -3.22 11.66
CA VAL A 32 0.10 -1.98 12.10
C VAL A 32 -0.90 -0.83 12.23
N MET A 33 -1.86 -0.73 11.33
CA MET A 33 -2.93 0.27 11.43
C MET A 33 -3.81 0.03 12.66
N HIS A 34 -4.13 -1.23 12.95
CA HIS A 34 -4.90 -1.60 14.13
C HIS A 34 -4.17 -1.28 15.44
N GLU A 35 -2.89 -1.67 15.55
CA GLU A 35 -2.01 -1.38 16.69
C GLU A 35 -1.92 0.14 16.98
N ARG A 36 -2.01 0.97 15.94
CA ARG A 36 -1.92 2.44 16.04
C ARG A 36 -3.27 3.13 16.13
N HIS A 37 -4.36 2.38 16.21
CA HIS A 37 -5.74 2.91 16.19
C HIS A 37 -6.05 3.78 14.95
N LEU A 38 -5.43 3.48 13.82
CA LEU A 38 -5.64 4.14 12.54
C LEU A 38 -6.55 3.32 11.63
N ARG A 39 -7.15 3.99 10.64
CA ARG A 39 -8.03 3.37 9.64
C ARG A 39 -7.60 3.78 8.24
N LEU A 40 -7.52 2.80 7.33
CA LEU A 40 -7.34 3.06 5.91
C LEU A 40 -8.64 3.60 5.30
N SER A 41 -8.54 4.62 4.45
CA SER A 41 -9.67 5.13 3.70
C SER A 41 -10.05 4.17 2.59
N LYS A 42 -11.26 3.60 2.64
CA LYS A 42 -11.77 2.67 1.60
C LYS A 42 -11.80 3.29 0.20
N ARG A 43 -12.05 4.61 0.12
CA ARG A 43 -12.14 5.34 -1.16
C ARG A 43 -10.76 5.62 -1.76
N LYS A 44 -9.76 5.94 -0.93
CA LYS A 44 -8.42 6.30 -1.39
C LYS A 44 -7.49 5.10 -1.54
N THR A 45 -7.75 4.01 -0.81
CA THR A 45 -6.88 2.82 -0.84
C THR A 45 -7.14 2.02 -2.12
N CYS A 46 -6.15 1.98 -3.00
CA CYS A 46 -6.14 1.12 -4.18
C CYS A 46 -5.14 -0.03 -3.99
N MET A 47 -5.49 -1.21 -4.48
CA MET A 47 -4.59 -2.37 -4.53
C MET A 47 -4.79 -3.05 -5.89
N GLY A 48 -3.76 -3.10 -6.71
CA GLY A 48 -3.86 -3.65 -8.05
C GLY A 48 -2.52 -3.70 -8.78
N GLU A 49 -2.58 -4.11 -10.03
CA GLU A 49 -1.45 -4.10 -10.96
C GLU A 49 -1.26 -2.69 -11.53
N ILE A 50 -0.01 -2.23 -11.57
CA ILE A 50 0.31 -0.85 -12.00
C ILE A 50 -0.12 -0.63 -13.45
N GLU A 51 0.07 -1.62 -14.32
CA GLU A 51 -0.24 -1.53 -15.76
C GLU A 51 -1.73 -1.29 -16.04
N GLN A 52 -2.62 -1.79 -15.18
CA GLN A 52 -4.07 -1.71 -15.42
C GLN A 52 -4.69 -0.45 -14.83
N PHE A 53 -4.15 0.06 -13.72
CA PHE A 53 -4.81 1.10 -12.94
C PHE A 53 -4.03 2.40 -12.86
N GLY A 54 -2.71 2.37 -13.14
CA GLY A 54 -1.82 3.47 -12.78
C GLY A 54 -1.86 3.79 -11.29
N PHE A 55 -1.08 4.77 -10.86
CA PHE A 55 -1.24 5.39 -9.55
C PHE A 55 -0.74 6.83 -9.61
N HIS A 56 -1.34 7.70 -8.79
CA HIS A 56 -0.81 9.04 -8.54
C HIS A 56 -0.20 9.07 -7.15
N PHE A 57 1.04 9.52 -7.04
CA PHE A 57 1.74 9.68 -5.78
C PHE A 57 2.48 11.02 -5.78
N LEU A 58 2.04 11.94 -4.91
CA LEU A 58 2.63 13.28 -4.76
C LEU A 58 2.55 14.19 -6.01
N GLY A 59 1.49 14.03 -6.82
CA GLY A 59 1.22 14.88 -7.99
C GLY A 59 1.88 14.40 -9.29
N ILE A 60 2.49 13.21 -9.26
CA ILE A 60 2.98 12.45 -10.41
C ILE A 60 2.06 11.23 -10.54
#